data_AF-A0A9D9UNS5-F1
#
_entry.id   AF-A0A9D9UNS5-F1
#
_cell.length_a   1.000
_cell.length_b   1.000
_cell.length_c   1.000
_cell.angle_alpha   90.00
_cell.angle_beta   90.00
_cell.angle_gamma   90.00
#
_symmetry.space_group_name_H-M   'P 1'
#
loop_
_entity.id
_entity.type
_entity.pdbx_description
1 polymer ?
#
loop_
_entity_poly.entity_id
_entity_poly.type
_entity_poly.pdbx_seq_one_letter_code
_entity_poly.pdbx_strand_id
1 'polypeptide(L)' 'MGELLKEERLGAKLTQEELANKIGAKKSYISRVENGKSDIQLSTLFRLFEFGLGKRKNISIE' A
#
# COMPACT_ATOMS: atom_id res chain seq x y z
N MET A 1 -9.80 2.73 4.91
CA MET A 1 -8.37 2.33 4.81
C MET A 1 -8.04 1.71 3.46
N GLY A 2 -8.73 0.63 3.05
CA GLY A 2 -8.56 0.03 1.73
C GLY A 2 -8.85 1.00 0.57
N GLU A 3 -9.89 1.83 0.68
CA GLU A 3 -10.20 2.87 -0.31
C GLU A 3 -9.10 3.93 -0.45
N LEU A 4 -8.58 4.46 0.67
CA LEU A 4 -7.46 5.40 0.66
C LEU A 4 -6.23 4.81 -0.05
N LEU A 5 -5.90 3.53 0.22
CA LEU A 5 -4.80 2.86 -0.48
C LEU A 5 -5.04 2.79 -1.99
N LYS A 6 -6.27 2.50 -2.40
CA LYS A 6 -6.67 2.44 -3.81
C LYS A 6 -6.55 3.82 -4.48
N GLU A 7 -7.01 4.88 -3.84
CA GLU A 7 -6.89 6.26 -4.33
C GLU A 7 -5.42 6.65 -4.50
N GLU A 8 -4.60 6.39 -3.50
CA GLU A 8 -3.17 6.70 -3.54
C GLU A 8 -2.43 5.90 -4.63
N ARG A 9 -2.77 4.62 -4.80
CA ARG A 9 -2.24 3.79 -5.89
C ARG A 9 -2.60 4.37 -7.25
N LEU A 10 -3.86 4.77 -7.44
CA LEU A 10 -4.33 5.37 -8.70
C LEU A 10 -3.68 6.74 -8.94
N GLY A 11 -3.51 7.55 -7.90
CA GLY A 11 -2.76 8.82 -7.96
C GLY A 11 -1.29 8.63 -8.36
N ALA A 12 -0.67 7.54 -7.89
CA ALA A 12 0.66 7.10 -8.30
C ALA A 12 0.70 6.44 -9.70
N LYS A 13 -0.45 6.30 -10.38
CA LYS A 13 -0.61 5.65 -11.70
C LYS A 13 -0.10 4.21 -11.74
N LEU A 14 -0.28 3.47 -10.65
CA LEU A 14 0.12 2.07 -10.54
C LEU A 14 -1.08 1.13 -10.66
N THR A 15 -0.89 -0.02 -11.28
CA THR A 15 -1.76 -1.19 -11.16
C THR A 15 -1.55 -1.89 -9.82
N GLN A 16 -2.50 -2.73 -9.42
CA GLN A 16 -2.35 -3.56 -8.21
C GLN A 16 -1.14 -4.50 -8.30
N GLU A 17 -0.80 -4.98 -9.51
CA GLU A 17 0.36 -5.84 -9.75
C GLU A 17 1.67 -5.06 -9.55
N GLU A 18 1.78 -3.87 -10.13
CA GLU A 18 2.98 -3.04 -9.98
C GLU A 18 3.22 -2.60 -8.53
N LEU A 19 2.15 -2.23 -7.81
CA LEU A 19 2.26 -1.93 -6.39
C LEU A 19 2.71 -3.16 -5.58
N ALA A 20 2.19 -4.34 -5.91
CA ALA A 20 2.59 -5.58 -5.25
C ALA A 20 4.06 -5.90 -5.51
N ASN A 21 4.52 -5.76 -6.76
CA ASN A 21 5.91 -5.99 -7.15
C ASN A 21 6.88 -5.06 -6.40
N LYS A 22 6.51 -3.78 -6.21
CA LYS A 22 7.33 -2.81 -5.45
C LYS A 22 7.55 -3.20 -3.99
N ILE A 23 6.62 -3.94 -3.37
CA ILE A 23 6.70 -4.32 -1.95
C ILE A 23 7.00 -5.82 -1.74
N GLY A 24 7.22 -6.57 -2.81
CA GLY A 24 7.43 -8.03 -2.75
C GLY A 24 6.20 -8.80 -2.29
N ALA A 25 5.00 -8.40 -2.72
CA ALA A 25 3.73 -9.06 -2.40
C ALA A 25 3.05 -9.61 -3.67
N LYS A 26 1.98 -10.40 -3.49
CA LYS A 26 1.12 -10.85 -4.59
C LYS A 26 0.05 -9.79 -4.91
N LYS A 27 -0.37 -9.62 -6.16
CA LYS A 27 -1.53 -8.76 -6.52
C LYS A 27 -2.79 -9.08 -5.70
N SER A 28 -3.05 -10.35 -5.43
CA SER A 28 -4.21 -10.78 -4.62
C SER A 28 -4.16 -10.23 -3.19
N TYR A 29 -2.96 -9.96 -2.65
CA TYR A 29 -2.80 -9.28 -1.38
C TYR A 29 -3.29 -7.83 -1.47
N ILE A 30 -2.81 -7.06 -2.46
CA ILE A 30 -3.23 -5.67 -2.68
C ILE A 30 -4.76 -5.60 -2.88
N SER A 31 -5.31 -6.48 -3.70
CA SER A 31 -6.76 -6.57 -3.92
C SER A 31 -7.53 -6.80 -2.61
N ARG A 32 -7.10 -7.73 -1.76
CA ARG A 32 -7.76 -7.96 -0.46
C ARG A 32 -7.67 -6.76 0.48
N VAL A 33 -6.53 -6.08 0.53
CA VAL A 33 -6.35 -4.88 1.36
C VAL A 33 -7.24 -3.74 0.88
N GLU A 34 -7.28 -3.47 -0.43
CA GLU A 34 -8.14 -2.42 -1.02
C GLU A 34 -9.63 -2.68 -0.78
N ASN A 35 -10.05 -3.95 -0.78
CA ASN A 35 -11.44 -4.35 -0.56
C ASN A 35 -11.78 -4.63 0.91
N GLY A 36 -10.89 -4.34 1.87
CA GLY A 36 -11.15 -4.56 3.30
C GLY A 36 -11.30 -6.02 3.72
N LYS A 37 -10.80 -6.97 2.92
CA LYS A 37 -10.90 -8.43 3.13
C LYS A 37 -9.65 -9.05 3.79
N SER A 38 -8.83 -8.24 4.45
CA SER A 38 -7.65 -8.71 5.19
C SER A 38 -7.27 -7.70 6.25
N ASP A 39 -6.95 -8.19 7.45
CA ASP A 39 -6.13 -7.42 8.38
C ASP A 39 -4.75 -7.20 7.75
N ILE A 40 -4.28 -5.96 7.82
CA ILE A 40 -2.96 -5.54 7.35
C ILE A 40 -2.09 -5.24 8.57
N GLN A 41 -0.94 -5.90 8.65
CA GLN A 41 0.07 -5.54 9.64
C GLN A 41 0.59 -4.14 9.38
N LEU A 42 0.81 -3.37 10.44
CA LEU A 42 1.32 -2.00 10.37
C LEU A 42 2.66 -1.91 9.63
N SER A 43 3.53 -2.91 9.80
CA SER A 43 4.81 -3.01 9.06
C SER A 43 4.63 -3.15 7.55
N THR A 44 3.59 -3.85 7.10
CA THR A 44 3.27 -4.00 5.67
C THR A 44 2.61 -2.74 5.13
N LEU A 45 1.81 -2.05 5.95
CA LEU A 45 1.30 -0.73 5.64
C LEU A 45 2.45 0.27 5.42
N PHE A 46 3.44 0.29 6.31
CA PHE A 46 4.63 1.14 6.14
C PHE A 46 5.36 0.85 4.84
N ARG A 47 5.61 -0.42 4.53
CA ARG A 47 6.24 -0.80 3.27
C ARG A 47 5.44 -0.35 2.03
N LEU A 48 4.11 -0.41 2.11
CA LEU A 48 3.20 0.06 1.06
C LEU A 48 3.36 1.56 0.79
N PHE A 49 3.39 2.37 1.84
CA PHE A 49 3.51 3.81 1.69
C PHE A 49 4.93 4.24 1.30
N GLU A 50 5.97 3.69 1.94
CA GLU A 50 7.36 4.10 1.72
C GLU A 50 7.92 3.57 0.40
N PHE A 51 7.84 2.27 0.15
CA PHE A 51 8.45 1.63 -1.03
C PHE A 51 7.46 1.50 -2.19
N GLY A 52 6.19 1.25 -1.89
CA GLY A 52 5.15 1.11 -2.91
C GLY A 52 4.74 2.44 -3.56
N LEU A 53 4.47 3.45 -2.73
CA LEU A 53 3.94 4.75 -3.16
C LEU A 53 4.99 5.87 -3.12
N GLY A 54 6.20 5.61 -2.64
CA GLY A 54 7.26 6.62 -2.55
C GLY A 54 6.97 7.74 -1.54
N LYS A 55 6.01 7.54 -0.63
CA LYS A 55 5.66 8.51 0.40
C LYS A 55 6.52 8.26 1.63
N ARG A 56 7.56 9.07 1.82
CA ARG A 56 8.29 9.12 3.10
C ARG A 56 7.44 9.88 4.11
N LYS A 57 6.98 9.22 5.17
CA LYS A 57 6.51 9.96 6.35
C LYS A 57 7.73 10.36 7.17
N ASN A 58 7.95 11.67 7.32
CA ASN A 58 8.67 12.20 8.47
C ASN A 58 7.79 11.94 9.69
N ILE A 59 7.91 10.77 10.31
CA ILE A 59 7.30 10.54 11.62
C ILE A 59 8.24 11.18 12.63
N SER A 60 8.01 12.46 12.91
CA SER A 60 8.49 13.04 14.17
C SER A 60 7.65 12.40 15.27
N ILE A 61 8.29 11.60 16.12
CA ILE A 61 7.72 11.22 17.41
C ILE A 61 7.95 12.44 18.31
N GLU A 62 6.90 13.22 18.56
CA GLU A 62 6.83 14.13 19.71
C GLU A 62 6.24 13.37 20.91
#